data_AF-A0A380ANW9-F1
#
_entry.id   AF-A0A380ANW9-F1
#
_cell.length_a   1.000
_cell.length_b   1.000
_cell.length_c   1.000
_cell.angle_alpha   90.00
_cell.angle_beta   90.00
_cell.angle_gamma   90.00
#
_symmetry.space_group_name_H-M   'P 1'
#
loop_
_entity.id
_entity.type
_entity.pdbx_description
1 polymer ?
#
loop_
_entity_poly.entity_id
_entity_poly.type
_entity_poly.pdbx_seq_one_letter_code
_entity_poly.pdbx_strand_id
1 'polypeptide(L)'
;MSNKIGPGNGPHPQGAASPSRRRLLQGLGLGVLALGGSRLTQAADKTADPLAVPQDERWQKQPFYGVHQAGILTPQQAAMMLVAFDVLASNKQDLERLFRLLTTRIAFLTTGGRAPEVDPKLPPLDSGIMGPEIYPDNLTITVSVGTSLFDERFGLQAQKPLRLQKMTRFPNDSLDASLCHGDLVLQICANTNETVIHALRDIIKHSPDLLSVRWKREGFISAHAARSKGKETPINLLGFKDGTANPKTSDKPLMDQVVWTADNAGEPAWAVGGSYQAARIIRFHVEFWDRTPLQEQQTIFGRDKHSGAPLGMKHEHDEPDYAQDPRGK
;
A
#
# COMPACT_ATOMS: atom_id res chain seq x y z
N MET A 1 31.06 -4.05 60.37
CA MET A 1 32.03 -2.96 60.57
C MET A 1 32.12 -2.19 59.26
N SER A 2 31.25 -1.22 58.98
CA SER A 2 31.12 0.14 59.55
C SER A 2 32.24 1.10 59.12
N ASN A 3 31.88 2.03 58.23
CA ASN A 3 32.11 3.50 58.22
C ASN A 3 32.17 3.96 56.75
N LYS A 4 31.28 4.79 56.16
CA LYS A 4 30.67 6.08 56.54
C LYS A 4 31.68 7.13 57.04
N ILE A 5 31.82 8.22 56.28
CA ILE A 5 31.69 9.63 56.72
C ILE A 5 31.54 10.52 55.46
N GLY A 6 30.53 11.41 55.46
CA GLY A 6 30.28 12.48 54.46
C GLY A 6 31.14 13.73 54.69
N PRO A 7 30.78 14.92 54.15
CA PRO A 7 29.55 15.68 54.46
C PRO A 7 28.80 16.14 53.17
N GLY A 8 27.61 16.75 53.12
CA GLY A 8 26.69 17.32 54.11
C GLY A 8 26.06 18.62 53.53
N ASN A 9 24.77 18.56 53.20
CA ASN A 9 23.74 19.63 53.12
C ASN A 9 23.88 20.89 52.25
N GLY A 10 22.85 21.12 51.41
CA GLY A 10 22.40 22.42 50.88
C GLY A 10 21.03 22.29 50.16
N PRO A 11 20.13 23.28 50.19
CA PRO A 11 18.72 23.08 50.57
C PRO A 11 17.68 22.98 49.44
N HIS A 12 16.57 22.30 49.73
CA HIS A 12 15.29 22.41 49.01
C HIS A 12 14.53 23.70 49.37
N PRO A 13 13.78 24.25 48.40
CA PRO A 13 12.51 24.91 48.68
C PRO A 13 11.33 24.20 47.99
N GLN A 14 10.24 24.05 48.74
CA GLN A 14 8.91 23.66 48.26
C GLN A 14 8.19 24.85 47.59
N GLY A 15 7.35 24.53 46.60
CA GLY A 15 6.05 25.18 46.36
C GLY A 15 6.04 26.58 45.75
N ALA A 16 5.66 26.68 44.46
CA ALA A 16 4.83 27.76 43.95
C ALA A 16 4.09 27.32 42.68
N ALA A 17 2.76 27.37 42.73
CA ALA A 17 1.87 27.22 41.58
C ALA A 17 1.69 28.54 40.81
N SER A 18 1.18 28.44 39.59
CA SER A 18 0.49 29.46 38.76
C SER A 18 1.34 30.25 37.76
N PRO A 19 0.76 30.87 36.70
CA PRO A 19 -0.51 30.62 36.00
C PRO A 19 -0.39 30.59 34.46
N SER A 20 -1.47 30.12 33.82
CA SER A 20 -1.80 30.28 32.41
C SER A 20 -1.71 31.74 31.93
N ARG A 21 -1.14 31.95 30.73
CA ARG A 21 -1.03 33.26 30.08
C ARG A 21 -1.78 33.29 28.74
N ARG A 22 -2.74 34.23 28.67
CA ARG A 22 -3.13 35.09 27.52
C ARG A 22 -3.84 34.41 26.33
N ARG A 23 -4.86 34.97 25.69
CA ARG A 23 -5.46 36.33 25.66
C ARG A 23 -6.83 36.17 24.97
N LEU A 24 -7.96 36.46 25.62
CA LEU A 24 -8.74 37.71 25.49
C LEU A 24 -8.32 38.63 24.33
N LEU A 25 -9.12 38.62 23.25
CA LEU A 25 -9.34 39.77 22.36
C LEU A 25 -10.85 39.88 22.09
N GLN A 26 -11.52 40.67 22.92
CA GLN A 26 -12.78 41.32 22.62
C GLN A 26 -12.44 42.62 21.88
N GLY A 27 -12.98 42.80 20.68
CA GLY A 27 -12.89 44.04 19.90
C GLY A 27 -14.28 44.53 19.54
N LEU A 28 -14.78 45.49 20.31
CA LEU A 28 -15.92 46.35 19.96
C LEU A 28 -15.39 47.56 19.21
N GLY A 29 -15.92 47.85 18.03
CA GLY A 29 -15.71 49.08 17.28
C GLY A 29 -17.04 49.61 16.75
N LEU A 30 -17.52 50.72 17.32
CA LEU A 30 -18.67 51.49 16.88
C LEU A 30 -18.23 52.58 15.89
N GLY A 31 -18.99 52.79 14.81
CA GLY A 31 -18.88 53.93 13.89
C GLY A 31 -20.03 53.97 12.89
N VAL A 32 -20.75 55.09 12.83
CA VAL A 32 -22.10 55.32 12.25
C VAL A 32 -22.03 56.05 10.90
N LEU A 33 -22.93 55.76 9.93
CA LEU A 33 -23.77 56.74 9.17
C LEU A 33 -24.57 56.13 7.96
N ALA A 34 -25.88 55.98 8.18
CA ALA A 34 -27.05 56.45 7.42
C ALA A 34 -27.33 56.14 5.91
N LEU A 35 -28.61 55.75 5.70
CA LEU A 35 -29.55 55.93 4.56
C LEU A 35 -29.64 54.89 3.43
N GLY A 36 -30.76 54.14 3.43
CA GLY A 36 -31.46 53.73 2.20
C GLY A 36 -31.89 52.25 2.12
N GLY A 37 -33.19 52.02 1.94
CA GLY A 37 -33.70 50.84 1.24
C GLY A 37 -34.17 49.65 2.09
N SER A 38 -35.48 49.60 2.29
CA SER A 38 -36.26 48.45 2.75
C SER A 38 -35.99 47.19 1.92
N ARG A 39 -35.48 46.12 2.55
CA ARG A 39 -35.82 44.72 2.24
C ARG A 39 -35.71 43.88 3.51
N LEU A 40 -36.85 43.55 4.12
CA LEU A 40 -36.97 42.39 4.99
C LEU A 40 -36.79 41.15 4.10
N THR A 41 -35.55 40.71 3.89
CA THR A 41 -35.30 39.38 3.37
C THR A 41 -35.44 38.41 4.52
N GLN A 42 -36.51 37.63 4.51
CA GLN A 42 -36.58 36.36 5.23
C GLN A 42 -35.24 35.64 5.04
N ALA A 43 -34.50 35.47 6.13
CA ALA A 43 -33.46 34.46 6.18
C ALA A 43 -34.19 33.13 6.03
N ALA A 44 -34.30 32.65 4.80
CA ALA A 44 -34.56 31.25 4.57
C ALA A 44 -33.42 30.52 5.28
N ASP A 45 -33.76 29.79 6.33
CA ASP A 45 -32.94 28.70 6.84
C ASP A 45 -32.68 27.77 5.65
N LYS A 46 -31.60 28.05 4.92
CA LYS A 46 -30.87 27.02 4.22
C LYS A 46 -30.36 26.14 5.35
N THR A 47 -31.16 25.14 5.71
CA THR A 47 -30.67 23.88 6.24
C THR A 47 -29.43 23.56 5.43
N ALA A 48 -28.26 23.83 6.01
CA ALA A 48 -27.02 23.36 5.46
C ALA A 48 -27.25 21.86 5.25
N ASP A 49 -27.04 21.38 4.02
CA ASP A 49 -26.93 19.94 3.80
C ASP A 49 -26.05 19.41 4.93
N PRO A 50 -26.48 18.38 5.69
CA PRO A 50 -25.66 17.85 6.75
C PRO A 50 -24.29 17.57 6.14
N LEU A 51 -23.28 18.34 6.59
CA LEU A 51 -21.89 18.13 6.22
C LEU A 51 -21.67 16.63 6.33
N ALA A 52 -21.43 15.97 5.20
CA ALA A 52 -21.30 14.52 5.15
C ALA A 52 -20.34 14.15 6.28
N VAL A 53 -20.84 13.45 7.29
CA VAL A 53 -20.01 12.99 8.40
C VAL A 53 -18.85 12.26 7.74
N PRO A 54 -17.58 12.64 7.97
CA PRO A 54 -16.46 11.95 7.35
C PRO A 54 -16.62 10.47 7.67
N GLN A 55 -16.91 9.67 6.65
CA GLN A 55 -16.99 8.23 6.83
C GLN A 55 -15.62 7.82 7.32
N ASP A 56 -15.59 7.17 8.49
CA ASP A 56 -14.37 6.68 9.11
C ASP A 56 -13.57 5.88 8.07
N GLU A 57 -12.40 6.40 7.67
CA GLU A 57 -11.57 5.86 6.58
C GLU A 57 -11.21 4.39 6.81
N ARG A 58 -11.19 3.95 8.07
CA ARG A 58 -10.97 2.56 8.47
C ARG A 58 -11.99 1.60 7.87
N TRP A 59 -13.21 2.06 7.56
CA TRP A 59 -14.26 1.25 6.94
C TRP A 59 -14.29 1.32 5.42
N GLN A 60 -13.30 1.95 4.78
CA GLN A 60 -13.16 1.89 3.32
C GLN A 60 -12.88 0.44 2.88
N LYS A 61 -13.57 -0.02 1.84
CA LYS A 61 -13.49 -1.40 1.34
C LYS A 61 -13.06 -1.44 -0.12
N GLN A 62 -12.43 -2.53 -0.50
CA GLN A 62 -12.22 -2.91 -1.89
C GLN A 62 -12.98 -4.21 -2.17
N PRO A 63 -13.60 -4.36 -3.36
CA PRO A 63 -14.30 -5.59 -3.71
C PRO A 63 -13.30 -6.75 -3.79
N PHE A 64 -13.58 -7.83 -3.08
CA PHE A 64 -12.80 -9.07 -3.19
C PHE A 64 -13.21 -9.88 -4.43
N TYR A 65 -14.51 -10.01 -4.67
CA TYR A 65 -15.05 -10.75 -5.82
C TYR A 65 -15.06 -9.88 -7.07
N GLY A 66 -14.61 -10.48 -8.18
CA GLY A 66 -14.58 -9.86 -9.49
C GLY A 66 -13.94 -10.80 -10.52
N VAL A 67 -13.91 -10.37 -11.78
CA VAL A 67 -13.21 -11.10 -12.86
C VAL A 67 -11.70 -11.09 -12.61
N HIS A 68 -11.17 -9.99 -12.07
CA HIS A 68 -9.77 -9.83 -11.70
C HIS A 68 -9.64 -9.64 -10.19
N GLN A 69 -8.54 -10.12 -9.61
CA GLN A 69 -8.22 -9.82 -8.22
C GLN A 69 -7.99 -8.31 -8.02
N ALA A 70 -8.45 -7.78 -6.90
CA ALA A 70 -8.09 -6.43 -6.46
C ALA A 70 -6.59 -6.33 -6.13
N GLY A 71 -6.08 -5.10 -6.04
CA GLY A 71 -4.66 -4.82 -5.78
C GLY A 71 -3.78 -4.76 -7.03
N ILE A 72 -4.37 -4.91 -8.24
CA ILE A 72 -3.68 -4.76 -9.52
C ILE A 72 -3.97 -3.37 -10.12
N LEU A 73 -5.24 -3.11 -10.46
CA LEU A 73 -5.68 -1.78 -10.95
C LEU A 73 -6.27 -0.89 -9.84
N THR A 74 -6.40 -1.43 -8.63
CA THR A 74 -6.83 -0.68 -7.45
C THR A 74 -5.85 0.48 -7.22
N PRO A 75 -6.34 1.71 -6.94
CA PRO A 75 -5.46 2.83 -6.61
C PRO A 75 -4.52 2.48 -5.45
N GLN A 76 -3.24 2.84 -5.58
CA GLN A 76 -2.21 2.48 -4.62
C GLN A 76 -2.54 2.97 -3.20
N GLN A 77 -2.45 2.05 -2.26
CA GLN A 77 -2.62 2.35 -0.83
C GLN A 77 -1.27 2.74 -0.19
N ALA A 78 -1.32 3.37 0.99
CA ALA A 78 -0.14 3.95 1.63
C ALA A 78 0.84 2.90 2.17
N ALA A 79 0.36 1.72 2.54
CA ALA A 79 1.14 0.61 3.07
C ALA A 79 1.03 -0.63 2.19
N MET A 80 2.13 -1.35 2.05
CA MET A 80 2.21 -2.60 1.30
C MET A 80 3.16 -3.59 1.98
N MET A 81 2.85 -4.89 1.86
CA MET A 81 3.78 -5.97 2.11
C MET A 81 3.69 -7.03 1.02
N LEU A 82 4.85 -7.40 0.47
CA LEU A 82 5.02 -8.60 -0.34
C LEU A 82 5.55 -9.71 0.55
N VAL A 83 4.89 -10.86 0.52
CA VAL A 83 5.28 -12.04 1.31
C VAL A 83 5.30 -13.24 0.39
N ALA A 84 6.48 -13.82 0.22
CA ALA A 84 6.63 -15.09 -0.48
C ALA A 84 6.58 -16.25 0.51
N PHE A 85 5.94 -17.33 0.09
CA PHE A 85 5.78 -18.54 0.85
C PHE A 85 6.27 -19.75 0.06
N ASP A 86 6.82 -20.70 0.79
CA ASP A 86 6.95 -22.08 0.33
C ASP A 86 5.70 -22.84 0.79
N VAL A 87 5.08 -23.62 -0.12
CA VAL A 87 3.85 -24.37 0.16
C VAL A 87 4.19 -25.73 0.77
N LEU A 88 3.66 -25.99 1.96
CA LEU A 88 3.88 -27.22 2.75
C LEU A 88 2.88 -28.33 2.44
N ALA A 89 1.81 -28.02 1.69
CA ALA A 89 0.82 -29.00 1.24
C ALA A 89 1.52 -30.20 0.56
N SER A 90 1.17 -31.42 0.97
CA SER A 90 1.85 -32.64 0.50
C SER A 90 1.17 -33.29 -0.70
N ASN A 91 -0.04 -32.84 -1.06
CA ASN A 91 -0.87 -33.39 -2.11
C ASN A 91 -1.84 -32.31 -2.63
N LYS A 92 -2.58 -32.66 -3.70
CA LYS A 92 -3.53 -31.74 -4.36
C LYS A 92 -4.71 -31.36 -3.46
N GLN A 93 -5.16 -32.26 -2.58
CA GLN A 93 -6.27 -32.00 -1.66
C GLN A 93 -5.89 -30.94 -0.62
N ASP A 94 -4.66 -31.00 -0.09
CA ASP A 94 -4.14 -29.99 0.83
C ASP A 94 -3.89 -28.65 0.13
N LEU A 95 -3.47 -28.67 -1.14
CA LEU A 95 -3.35 -27.44 -1.95
C LEU A 95 -4.73 -26.79 -2.18
N GLU A 96 -5.76 -27.60 -2.46
CA GLU A 96 -7.13 -27.11 -2.57
C GLU A 96 -7.61 -26.51 -1.23
N ARG A 97 -7.33 -27.18 -0.11
CA ARG A 97 -7.64 -26.68 1.24
C ARG A 97 -6.96 -25.33 1.50
N LEU A 98 -5.70 -25.18 1.10
CA LEU A 98 -4.99 -23.90 1.17
C LEU A 98 -5.71 -22.79 0.40
N PHE A 99 -6.07 -23.01 -0.87
CA PHE A 99 -6.74 -21.96 -1.65
C PHE A 99 -8.14 -21.63 -1.14
N ARG A 100 -8.90 -22.62 -0.66
CA ARG A 100 -10.20 -22.37 -0.01
C ARG A 100 -10.05 -21.56 1.27
N LEU A 101 -9.04 -21.90 2.08
CA LEU A 101 -8.70 -21.15 3.29
C LEU A 101 -8.33 -19.70 2.96
N LEU A 102 -7.37 -19.48 2.05
CA LEU A 102 -6.97 -18.13 1.63
C LEU A 102 -8.16 -17.34 1.12
N THR A 103 -9.00 -17.91 0.25
CA THR A 103 -10.22 -17.26 -0.25
C THR A 103 -11.13 -16.82 0.90
N THR A 104 -11.35 -17.69 1.88
CA THR A 104 -12.23 -17.42 3.02
C THR A 104 -11.67 -16.31 3.92
N ARG A 105 -10.37 -16.38 4.23
CA ARG A 105 -9.70 -15.37 5.06
C ARG A 105 -9.64 -14.02 4.37
N ILE A 106 -9.25 -13.97 3.09
CA ILE A 106 -9.16 -12.72 2.34
C ILE A 106 -10.54 -12.07 2.24
N ALA A 107 -11.59 -12.82 1.86
CA ALA A 107 -12.94 -12.27 1.78
C ALA A 107 -13.42 -11.64 3.09
N PHE A 108 -13.11 -12.27 4.23
CA PHE A 108 -13.41 -11.73 5.56
C PHE A 108 -12.58 -10.46 5.85
N LEU A 109 -11.26 -10.54 5.71
CA LEU A 109 -10.35 -9.44 6.05
C LEU A 109 -10.62 -8.18 5.22
N THR A 110 -10.89 -8.30 3.91
CA THR A 110 -11.18 -7.15 3.04
C THR A 110 -12.59 -6.57 3.26
N THR A 111 -13.47 -7.31 3.94
CA THR A 111 -14.81 -6.85 4.31
C THR A 111 -14.82 -6.23 5.71
N GLY A 112 -13.98 -6.73 6.60
CA GLY A 112 -13.99 -6.44 8.02
C GLY A 112 -15.19 -7.04 8.76
N GLY A 113 -15.26 -6.79 10.05
CA GLY A 113 -16.34 -7.25 10.93
C GLY A 113 -15.90 -7.46 12.36
N ARG A 114 -16.77 -8.03 13.18
CA ARG A 114 -16.40 -8.39 14.56
C ARG A 114 -15.45 -9.57 14.56
N ALA A 115 -14.40 -9.51 15.38
CA ALA A 115 -13.52 -10.65 15.59
C ALA A 115 -14.33 -11.86 16.10
N PRO A 116 -14.10 -13.07 15.58
CA PRO A 116 -14.87 -14.25 16.00
C PRO A 116 -14.73 -14.52 17.51
N GLU A 117 -15.86 -14.72 18.18
CA GLU A 117 -15.89 -15.13 19.59
C GLU A 117 -15.57 -16.61 19.71
N VAL A 118 -14.83 -16.98 20.75
CA VAL A 118 -14.49 -18.37 21.08
C VAL A 118 -14.62 -18.62 22.57
N ASP A 119 -14.70 -19.90 22.95
CA ASP A 119 -14.61 -20.33 24.34
C ASP A 119 -13.36 -19.69 24.98
N PRO A 120 -13.48 -18.99 26.13
CA PRO A 120 -12.34 -18.38 26.84
C PRO A 120 -11.20 -19.34 27.19
N LYS A 121 -11.43 -20.65 27.16
CA LYS A 121 -10.41 -21.69 27.38
C LYS A 121 -9.57 -22.00 26.14
N LEU A 122 -9.98 -21.55 24.96
CA LEU A 122 -9.28 -21.76 23.69
C LEU A 122 -8.45 -20.52 23.31
N PRO A 123 -7.40 -20.69 22.48
CA PRO A 123 -6.70 -19.54 21.90
C PRO A 123 -7.68 -18.67 21.09
N PRO A 124 -7.56 -17.32 21.15
CA PRO A 124 -8.40 -16.43 20.34
C PRO A 124 -8.17 -16.71 18.85
N LEU A 125 -9.21 -16.57 18.02
CA LEU A 125 -9.11 -16.76 16.56
C LEU A 125 -8.47 -15.57 15.84
N ASP A 126 -8.55 -14.38 16.43
CA ASP A 126 -7.87 -13.18 15.94
C ASP A 126 -6.61 -12.88 16.77
N SER A 127 -5.73 -12.06 16.18
CA SER A 127 -4.53 -11.55 16.84
C SER A 127 -4.79 -10.50 17.92
N GLY A 128 -5.93 -9.83 17.88
CA GLY A 128 -6.33 -8.72 18.75
C GLY A 128 -5.73 -7.36 18.38
N ILE A 129 -4.89 -7.26 17.32
CA ILE A 129 -4.18 -6.02 16.97
C ILE A 129 -5.16 -4.87 16.69
N MET A 130 -6.31 -5.16 16.06
CA MET A 130 -7.32 -4.15 15.73
C MET A 130 -8.38 -3.95 16.83
N GLY A 131 -8.28 -4.69 17.94
CA GLY A 131 -9.34 -4.78 18.94
C GLY A 131 -10.49 -5.69 18.48
N PRO A 132 -11.72 -5.48 19.01
CA PRO A 132 -12.86 -6.38 18.76
C PRO A 132 -13.47 -6.22 17.37
N GLU A 133 -13.18 -5.11 16.69
CA GLU A 133 -13.60 -4.83 15.31
C GLU A 133 -12.38 -4.88 14.39
N ILE A 134 -12.47 -5.70 13.37
CA ILE A 134 -11.48 -5.82 12.30
C ILE A 134 -11.92 -4.89 11.19
N TYR A 135 -11.14 -3.84 10.97
CA TYR A 135 -11.42 -2.83 9.96
C TYR A 135 -10.78 -3.23 8.63
N PRO A 136 -11.51 -3.08 7.51
CA PRO A 136 -10.98 -3.41 6.19
C PRO A 136 -9.89 -2.42 5.74
N ASP A 137 -9.96 -1.14 6.11
CA ASP A 137 -8.91 -0.13 5.89
C ASP A 137 -8.33 -0.11 4.46
N ASN A 138 -9.24 -0.18 3.46
CA ASN A 138 -8.93 -0.22 2.04
C ASN A 138 -8.04 -1.42 1.63
N LEU A 139 -8.09 -2.51 2.40
CA LEU A 139 -7.28 -3.71 2.23
C LEU A 139 -7.58 -4.41 0.91
N THR A 140 -6.50 -4.79 0.23
CA THR A 140 -6.49 -5.79 -0.84
C THR A 140 -5.43 -6.83 -0.55
N ILE A 141 -5.74 -8.09 -0.80
CA ILE A 141 -4.77 -9.19 -0.78
C ILE A 141 -4.81 -9.86 -2.14
N THR A 142 -3.73 -9.75 -2.91
CA THR A 142 -3.59 -10.37 -4.23
C THR A 142 -2.74 -11.64 -4.09
N VAL A 143 -3.27 -12.76 -4.59
CA VAL A 143 -2.59 -14.07 -4.57
C VAL A 143 -1.94 -14.32 -5.94
N SER A 144 -0.64 -14.57 -5.94
CA SER A 144 0.16 -14.95 -7.11
C SER A 144 0.83 -16.30 -6.87
N VAL A 145 1.00 -17.12 -7.91
CA VAL A 145 1.68 -18.42 -7.81
C VAL A 145 2.99 -18.41 -8.58
N GLY A 146 4.02 -19.00 -7.99
CA GLY A 146 5.36 -19.10 -8.56
C GLY A 146 5.54 -20.33 -9.44
N THR A 147 6.61 -20.34 -10.24
CA THR A 147 6.96 -21.47 -11.12
C THR A 147 7.12 -22.79 -10.36
N SER A 148 7.65 -22.74 -9.13
CA SER A 148 7.90 -23.94 -8.32
C SER A 148 6.62 -24.64 -7.86
N LEU A 149 5.46 -23.96 -7.82
CA LEU A 149 4.18 -24.61 -7.53
C LEU A 149 3.77 -25.62 -8.63
N PHE A 150 4.36 -25.51 -9.82
CA PHE A 150 4.08 -26.38 -10.97
C PHE A 150 5.16 -27.46 -11.15
N ASP A 151 5.80 -27.88 -10.07
CA ASP A 151 6.65 -29.08 -10.04
C ASP A 151 5.80 -30.37 -9.92
N GLU A 152 6.44 -31.49 -9.60
CA GLU A 152 5.82 -32.80 -9.46
C GLU A 152 4.87 -32.99 -8.28
N ARG A 153 4.87 -32.10 -7.27
CA ARG A 153 4.11 -32.30 -6.02
C ARG A 153 2.61 -32.44 -6.24
N PHE A 154 2.05 -31.73 -7.22
CA PHE A 154 0.61 -31.56 -7.37
C PHE A 154 0.04 -32.03 -8.72
N GLY A 155 0.90 -32.50 -9.64
CA GLY A 155 0.48 -32.91 -10.98
C GLY A 155 -0.04 -31.75 -11.83
N LEU A 156 0.49 -30.54 -11.65
CA LEU A 156 0.02 -29.30 -12.30
C LEU A 156 0.89 -28.87 -13.49
N GLN A 157 1.93 -29.62 -13.86
CA GLN A 157 2.93 -29.20 -14.85
C GLN A 157 2.29 -28.78 -16.19
N ALA A 158 1.28 -29.52 -16.66
CA ALA A 158 0.55 -29.22 -17.89
C ALA A 158 -0.36 -27.98 -17.80
N GLN A 159 -0.59 -27.46 -16.59
CA GLN A 159 -1.40 -26.27 -16.31
C GLN A 159 -0.54 -25.02 -16.08
N LYS A 160 0.79 -25.12 -16.16
CA LYS A 160 1.68 -23.98 -15.96
C LYS A 160 1.45 -22.92 -17.04
N PRO A 161 1.21 -21.64 -16.68
CA PRO A 161 1.10 -20.56 -17.66
C PRO A 161 2.37 -20.46 -18.51
N LEU A 162 2.20 -20.19 -19.81
CA LEU A 162 3.22 -20.32 -20.84
C LEU A 162 4.45 -19.44 -20.58
N ARG A 163 4.23 -18.23 -20.05
CA ARG A 163 5.30 -17.26 -19.77
C ARG A 163 5.78 -17.30 -18.31
N LEU A 164 5.20 -18.16 -17.46
CA LEU A 164 5.61 -18.28 -16.07
C LEU A 164 6.97 -18.98 -15.99
N GLN A 165 7.96 -18.25 -15.48
CA GLN A 165 9.33 -18.72 -15.37
C GLN A 165 9.99 -18.27 -14.07
N LYS A 166 11.01 -19.03 -13.65
CA LYS A 166 11.88 -18.63 -12.55
C LYS A 166 12.64 -17.38 -12.98
N MET A 167 12.64 -16.35 -12.13
CA MET A 167 13.41 -15.14 -12.38
C MET A 167 14.89 -15.47 -12.59
N THR A 168 15.43 -15.02 -13.71
CA THR A 168 16.86 -15.13 -14.03
C THR A 168 17.63 -13.92 -13.53
N ARG A 169 18.95 -14.06 -13.45
CA ARG A 169 19.85 -12.95 -13.12
C ARG A 169 19.97 -11.99 -14.31
N PHE A 170 19.89 -10.70 -14.04
CA PHE A 170 20.22 -9.63 -14.98
C PHE A 170 21.60 -9.02 -14.68
N PRO A 171 22.23 -8.31 -15.64
CA PRO A 171 23.34 -7.41 -15.32
C PRO A 171 22.94 -6.43 -14.21
N ASN A 172 23.89 -6.10 -13.34
CA ASN A 172 23.68 -5.31 -12.11
C ASN A 172 22.91 -6.03 -10.96
N ASP A 173 22.52 -7.30 -11.14
CA ASP A 173 21.91 -8.05 -10.04
C ASP A 173 22.95 -8.57 -9.04
N SER A 174 22.66 -8.30 -7.77
CA SER A 174 23.27 -8.94 -6.59
C SER A 174 22.20 -9.70 -5.81
N LEU A 175 21.64 -10.74 -6.41
CA LEU A 175 20.52 -11.51 -5.84
C LEU A 175 20.95 -12.26 -4.57
N ASP A 176 20.20 -12.06 -3.49
CA ASP A 176 20.21 -12.92 -2.32
C ASP A 176 19.18 -14.05 -2.54
N ALA A 177 19.66 -15.29 -2.57
CA ALA A 177 18.82 -16.46 -2.82
C ALA A 177 17.69 -16.65 -1.77
N SER A 178 17.89 -16.16 -0.55
CA SER A 178 16.87 -16.18 0.51
C SER A 178 15.73 -15.19 0.25
N LEU A 179 15.96 -14.16 -0.58
CA LEU A 179 14.98 -13.14 -0.97
C LEU A 179 14.41 -13.37 -2.38
N CYS A 180 14.65 -14.54 -2.96
CA CYS A 180 14.21 -14.87 -4.30
C CYS A 180 13.15 -15.98 -4.27
N HIS A 181 12.24 -15.89 -5.23
CA HIS A 181 11.24 -16.93 -5.55
C HIS A 181 10.27 -17.23 -4.39
N GLY A 182 9.58 -18.36 -4.50
CA GLY A 182 8.50 -18.79 -3.61
C GLY A 182 7.44 -19.49 -4.45
N ASP A 183 6.74 -20.45 -3.85
CA ASP A 183 5.62 -21.16 -4.47
C ASP A 183 4.39 -20.26 -4.62
N LEU A 184 4.20 -19.35 -3.66
CA LEU A 184 3.07 -18.43 -3.59
C LEU A 184 3.54 -17.07 -3.07
N VAL A 185 3.00 -15.99 -3.63
CA VAL A 185 3.25 -14.62 -3.17
C VAL A 185 1.92 -13.97 -2.82
N LEU A 186 1.87 -13.34 -1.65
CA LEU A 186 0.79 -12.44 -1.26
C LEU A 186 1.28 -11.00 -1.36
N GLN A 187 0.56 -10.18 -2.12
CA GLN A 187 0.66 -8.72 -2.06
C GLN A 187 -0.47 -8.20 -1.19
N ILE A 188 -0.12 -7.64 -0.03
CA ILE A 188 -1.07 -7.14 0.97
C ILE A 188 -0.92 -5.62 1.00
N CYS A 189 -1.95 -4.88 0.58
CA CYS A 189 -1.93 -3.41 0.57
C CYS A 189 -3.11 -2.86 1.36
N ALA A 190 -2.89 -1.83 2.17
CA ALA A 190 -3.92 -1.15 2.96
C ALA A 190 -3.52 0.31 3.23
N ASN A 191 -4.39 1.11 3.84
CA ASN A 191 -4.01 2.48 4.19
C ASN A 191 -3.00 2.53 5.34
N THR A 192 -2.92 1.49 6.19
CA THR A 192 -2.00 1.45 7.34
C THR A 192 -1.20 0.15 7.42
N ASN A 193 0.00 0.23 7.99
CA ASN A 193 0.86 -0.94 8.23
C ASN A 193 0.25 -1.90 9.24
N GLU A 194 -0.52 -1.40 10.19
CA GLU A 194 -1.22 -2.23 11.19
C GLU A 194 -2.18 -3.20 10.52
N THR A 195 -2.96 -2.74 9.54
CA THR A 195 -3.85 -3.59 8.74
C THR A 195 -3.09 -4.64 7.94
N VAL A 196 -1.98 -4.25 7.31
CA VAL A 196 -1.14 -5.17 6.53
C VAL A 196 -0.55 -6.27 7.43
N ILE A 197 -0.04 -5.90 8.61
CA ILE A 197 0.53 -6.85 9.58
C ILE A 197 -0.55 -7.77 10.17
N HIS A 198 -1.72 -7.22 10.50
CA HIS A 198 -2.88 -8.00 10.98
C HIS A 198 -3.27 -9.07 9.97
N ALA A 199 -3.45 -8.69 8.70
CA ALA A 199 -3.80 -9.62 7.62
C ALA A 199 -2.77 -10.75 7.45
N LEU A 200 -1.47 -10.43 7.49
CA LEU A 200 -0.42 -11.46 7.43
C LEU A 200 -0.51 -12.41 8.63
N ARG A 201 -0.65 -11.87 9.85
CA ARG A 201 -0.75 -12.69 11.06
C ARG A 201 -1.97 -13.61 11.03
N ASP A 202 -3.11 -13.13 10.53
CA ASP A 202 -4.32 -13.92 10.36
C ASP A 202 -4.08 -15.11 9.43
N ILE A 203 -3.49 -14.88 8.26
CA ILE A 203 -3.20 -15.93 7.28
C ILE A 203 -2.26 -16.98 7.89
N ILE A 204 -1.12 -16.57 8.45
CA ILE A 204 -0.15 -17.50 9.06
C ILE A 204 -0.77 -18.31 10.19
N LYS A 205 -1.62 -17.68 11.01
CA LYS A 205 -2.30 -18.35 12.13
C LYS A 205 -3.21 -19.49 11.65
N HIS A 206 -3.87 -19.32 10.52
CA HIS A 206 -4.81 -20.30 9.99
C HIS A 206 -4.17 -21.32 9.03
N SER A 207 -2.94 -21.08 8.56
CA SER A 207 -2.24 -21.96 7.60
C SER A 207 -0.86 -22.48 8.07
N PRO A 208 -0.60 -22.74 9.37
CA PRO A 208 0.76 -23.08 9.84
C PRO A 208 1.26 -24.43 9.30
N ASP A 209 0.35 -25.31 8.91
CA ASP A 209 0.63 -26.63 8.31
C ASP A 209 0.71 -26.59 6.77
N LEU A 210 0.37 -25.45 6.16
CA LEU A 210 0.23 -25.32 4.70
C LEU A 210 1.18 -24.29 4.08
N LEU A 211 1.62 -23.29 4.83
CA LEU A 211 2.49 -22.21 4.35
C LEU A 211 3.67 -21.98 5.30
N SER A 212 4.86 -21.84 4.74
CA SER A 212 6.04 -21.34 5.43
C SER A 212 6.47 -20.01 4.80
N VAL A 213 6.70 -18.98 5.63
CA VAL A 213 7.20 -17.69 5.13
C VAL A 213 8.63 -17.88 4.64
N ARG A 214 8.86 -17.60 3.36
CA ARG A 214 10.20 -17.65 2.75
C ARG A 214 10.92 -16.32 2.93
N TRP A 215 10.28 -15.23 2.52
CA TRP A 215 10.76 -13.87 2.74
C TRP A 215 9.59 -12.89 2.74
N LYS A 216 9.80 -11.71 3.33
CA LYS A 216 8.85 -10.60 3.26
C LYS A 216 9.54 -9.27 3.04
N ARG A 217 8.85 -8.34 2.39
CA ARG A 217 9.25 -6.94 2.26
C ARG A 217 8.07 -6.02 2.45
N GLU A 218 8.25 -5.06 3.35
CA GLU A 218 7.32 -3.97 3.59
C GLU A 218 7.69 -2.78 2.69
N GLY A 219 6.70 -2.01 2.31
CA GLY A 219 6.84 -0.81 1.49
C GLY A 219 5.79 0.21 1.85
N PHE A 220 6.05 1.47 1.48
CA PHE A 220 5.13 2.57 1.71
C PHE A 220 5.23 3.59 0.57
N ILE A 221 4.17 4.36 0.42
CA ILE A 221 4.18 5.63 -0.31
C ILE A 221 3.65 6.73 0.62
N SER A 222 3.76 8.00 0.19
CA SER A 222 3.16 9.11 0.93
C SER A 222 1.65 8.87 1.15
N ALA A 223 1.20 8.97 2.40
CA ALA A 223 -0.21 8.86 2.75
C ALA A 223 -1.07 9.92 2.03
N HIS A 224 -0.50 11.10 1.72
CA HIS A 224 -1.18 12.13 0.93
C HIS A 224 -1.42 11.66 -0.51
N ALA A 225 -0.38 11.13 -1.16
CA ALA A 225 -0.49 10.59 -2.51
C ALA A 225 -1.48 9.42 -2.57
N ALA A 226 -1.44 8.51 -1.60
CA ALA A 226 -2.41 7.40 -1.51
C ALA A 226 -3.86 7.91 -1.38
N ARG A 227 -4.12 8.90 -0.52
CA ARG A 227 -5.44 9.51 -0.35
C ARG A 227 -5.95 10.23 -1.60
N SER A 228 -5.06 10.61 -2.53
CA SER A 228 -5.44 11.20 -3.81
C SER A 228 -6.18 10.21 -4.73
N LYS A 229 -6.09 8.90 -4.45
CA LYS A 229 -6.66 7.81 -5.26
C LYS A 229 -6.16 7.84 -6.72
N GLY A 230 -4.85 8.02 -6.88
CA GLY A 230 -4.18 8.03 -8.19
C GLY A 230 -4.23 9.36 -8.95
N LYS A 231 -4.67 10.45 -8.29
CA LYS A 231 -4.65 11.81 -8.88
C LYS A 231 -3.30 12.50 -8.72
N GLU A 232 -2.57 12.17 -7.66
CA GLU A 232 -1.22 12.63 -7.39
C GLU A 232 -0.25 11.47 -7.63
N THR A 233 0.74 11.68 -8.49
CA THR A 233 1.80 10.71 -8.71
C THR A 233 2.70 10.63 -7.47
N PRO A 234 2.88 9.46 -6.86
CA PRO A 234 3.70 9.33 -5.66
C PRO A 234 5.17 9.62 -5.97
N ILE A 235 5.91 10.02 -4.94
CA ILE A 235 7.35 10.28 -5.01
C ILE A 235 8.11 9.08 -4.44
N ASN A 236 9.09 8.56 -5.17
CA ASN A 236 9.96 7.48 -4.71
C ASN A 236 11.09 7.98 -3.79
N LEU A 237 11.89 7.07 -3.23
CA LEU A 237 12.97 7.40 -2.30
C LEU A 237 14.15 8.18 -2.93
N LEU A 238 14.20 8.32 -4.27
CA LEU A 238 15.16 9.18 -4.96
C LEU A 238 14.61 10.61 -5.15
N GLY A 239 13.37 10.85 -4.75
CA GLY A 239 12.72 12.16 -4.77
C GLY A 239 12.11 12.52 -6.13
N PHE A 240 11.81 11.53 -6.97
CA PHE A 240 11.15 11.72 -8.27
C PHE A 240 9.73 11.16 -8.25
N LYS A 241 8.82 11.79 -9.00
CA LYS A 241 7.50 11.24 -9.28
C LYS A 241 7.62 9.91 -10.02
N ASP A 242 6.91 8.89 -9.56
CA ASP A 242 7.02 7.52 -10.05
C ASP A 242 5.64 6.99 -10.45
N GLY A 243 5.49 6.65 -11.72
CA GLY A 243 4.22 6.20 -12.31
C GLY A 243 3.55 7.20 -13.28
N THR A 244 4.13 8.37 -13.55
CA THR A 244 3.59 9.38 -14.47
C THR A 244 3.22 8.82 -15.86
N ALA A 245 4.07 7.96 -16.41
CA ALA A 245 3.90 7.37 -17.75
C ALA A 245 3.20 6.00 -17.72
N ASN A 246 2.64 5.59 -16.57
CA ASN A 246 1.84 4.37 -16.53
C ASN A 246 0.60 4.51 -17.42
N PRO A 247 0.15 3.43 -18.07
CA PRO A 247 -1.08 3.47 -18.83
C PRO A 247 -2.26 3.82 -17.93
N LYS A 248 -3.22 4.59 -18.45
CA LYS A 248 -4.42 4.98 -17.69
C LYS A 248 -5.22 3.73 -17.35
N THR A 249 -5.33 3.40 -16.07
CA THR A 249 -6.01 2.18 -15.60
C THR A 249 -7.53 2.19 -15.87
N SER A 250 -8.10 3.35 -16.17
CA SER A 250 -9.50 3.48 -16.62
C SER A 250 -9.71 3.11 -18.09
N ASP A 251 -8.65 3.01 -18.90
CA ASP A 251 -8.69 2.58 -20.29
C ASP A 251 -8.78 1.04 -20.35
N LYS A 252 -10.02 0.54 -20.34
CA LYS A 252 -10.30 -0.91 -20.34
C LYS A 252 -9.69 -1.64 -21.54
N PRO A 253 -9.88 -1.21 -22.81
CA PRO A 253 -9.23 -1.85 -23.95
C PRO A 253 -7.72 -1.95 -23.81
N LEU A 254 -7.06 -0.89 -23.30
CA LEU A 254 -5.62 -0.93 -23.07
C LEU A 254 -5.24 -1.92 -21.97
N MET A 255 -5.97 -1.95 -20.84
CA MET A 255 -5.72 -2.92 -19.77
C MET A 255 -5.91 -4.38 -20.22
N ASP A 256 -6.94 -4.64 -21.02
CA ASP A 256 -7.20 -5.96 -21.61
C ASP A 256 -6.06 -6.40 -22.53
N GLN A 257 -5.35 -5.44 -23.15
CA GLN A 257 -4.20 -5.71 -24.00
C GLN A 257 -2.88 -5.88 -23.24
N VAL A 258 -2.64 -5.09 -22.19
CA VAL A 258 -1.29 -4.98 -21.58
C VAL A 258 -1.17 -5.58 -20.18
N VAL A 259 -2.27 -5.74 -19.45
CA VAL A 259 -2.27 -6.26 -18.07
C VAL A 259 -2.87 -7.66 -18.00
N TRP A 260 -4.00 -7.89 -18.67
CA TRP A 260 -4.78 -9.11 -18.50
C TRP A 260 -4.41 -10.19 -19.51
N THR A 261 -4.31 -11.43 -19.03
CA THR A 261 -4.14 -12.60 -19.88
C THR A 261 -5.42 -12.83 -20.70
N ALA A 262 -5.30 -12.75 -22.03
CA ALA A 262 -6.40 -12.99 -22.95
C ALA A 262 -6.52 -14.48 -23.35
N ASP A 263 -7.74 -14.90 -23.69
CA ASP A 263 -8.08 -16.27 -24.10
C ASP A 263 -7.35 -16.71 -25.39
N ASN A 264 -7.07 -15.77 -26.29
CA ASN A 264 -6.39 -16.03 -27.56
C ASN A 264 -4.85 -16.03 -27.46
N ALA A 265 -4.28 -15.92 -26.26
CA ALA A 265 -2.82 -15.85 -26.06
C ALA A 265 -2.12 -17.22 -26.05
N GLY A 266 -2.87 -18.32 -26.19
CA GLY A 266 -2.34 -19.69 -26.08
C GLY A 266 -2.02 -20.11 -24.65
N GLU A 267 -2.53 -19.36 -23.67
CA GLU A 267 -2.41 -19.64 -22.25
C GLU A 267 -3.42 -20.73 -21.82
N PRO A 268 -3.16 -21.47 -20.73
CA PRO A 268 -4.16 -22.36 -20.15
C PRO A 268 -5.45 -21.60 -19.84
N ALA A 269 -6.61 -22.17 -20.18
CA ALA A 269 -7.91 -21.49 -20.03
C ALA A 269 -8.18 -20.97 -18.60
N TRP A 270 -7.63 -21.62 -17.57
CA TRP A 270 -7.80 -21.19 -16.18
C TRP A 270 -7.06 -19.88 -15.84
N ALA A 271 -6.04 -19.52 -16.62
CA ALA A 271 -5.21 -18.33 -16.40
C ALA A 271 -5.76 -17.07 -17.08
N VAL A 272 -6.80 -17.20 -17.90
CA VAL A 272 -7.50 -16.08 -18.55
C VAL A 272 -8.08 -15.15 -17.49
N GLY A 273 -7.89 -13.83 -17.67
CA GLY A 273 -8.25 -12.82 -16.67
C GLY A 273 -7.25 -12.67 -15.52
N GLY A 274 -6.23 -13.54 -15.44
CA GLY A 274 -5.06 -13.36 -14.59
C GLY A 274 -4.07 -12.32 -15.13
N SER A 275 -2.93 -12.16 -14.45
CA SER A 275 -1.82 -11.32 -14.88
C SER A 275 -0.49 -11.90 -14.38
N TYR A 276 0.62 -11.51 -15.00
CA TYR A 276 1.96 -11.90 -14.57
C TYR A 276 2.56 -10.84 -13.64
N GLN A 277 2.92 -11.25 -12.42
CA GLN A 277 3.55 -10.37 -11.44
C GLN A 277 5.09 -10.52 -11.45
N ALA A 278 5.81 -9.41 -11.62
CA ALA A 278 7.25 -9.34 -11.40
C ALA A 278 7.54 -8.53 -10.12
N ALA A 279 8.27 -9.12 -9.18
CA ALA A 279 8.70 -8.45 -7.96
C ALA A 279 10.22 -8.32 -7.92
N ARG A 280 10.72 -7.11 -7.68
CA ARG A 280 12.16 -6.78 -7.62
C ARG A 280 12.45 -5.93 -6.40
N ILE A 281 13.36 -6.39 -5.55
CA ILE A 281 13.84 -5.65 -4.39
C ILE A 281 15.08 -4.87 -4.84
N ILE A 282 14.91 -3.57 -5.07
CA ILE A 282 15.98 -2.71 -5.60
C ILE A 282 16.50 -1.83 -4.47
N ARG A 283 17.79 -1.98 -4.15
CA ARG A 283 18.46 -1.13 -3.16
C ARG A 283 18.88 0.18 -3.83
N PHE A 284 18.55 1.29 -3.19
CA PHE A 284 19.11 2.60 -3.54
C PHE A 284 20.30 2.94 -2.66
N HIS A 285 21.32 3.54 -3.26
CA HIS A 285 22.48 4.11 -2.56
C HIS A 285 22.22 5.60 -2.28
N VAL A 286 21.33 5.86 -1.32
CA VAL A 286 20.76 7.20 -1.08
C VAL A 286 21.81 8.23 -0.68
N GLU A 287 22.85 7.84 0.04
CA GLU A 287 23.90 8.77 0.48
C GLU A 287 24.73 9.29 -0.70
N PHE A 288 24.98 8.44 -1.70
CA PHE A 288 25.64 8.85 -2.93
C PHE A 288 24.69 9.70 -3.78
N TRP A 289 23.44 9.27 -3.88
CA TRP A 289 22.41 9.98 -4.62
C TRP A 289 22.21 11.42 -4.13
N ASP A 290 22.07 11.61 -2.81
CA ASP A 290 21.83 12.92 -2.20
C ASP A 290 22.99 13.91 -2.42
N ARG A 291 24.18 13.41 -2.78
CA ARG A 291 25.37 14.21 -3.12
C ARG A 291 25.59 14.36 -4.63
N THR A 292 24.77 13.69 -5.44
CA THR A 292 24.83 13.80 -6.90
C THR A 292 24.22 15.13 -7.33
N PRO A 293 24.86 15.91 -8.23
CA PRO A 293 24.31 17.18 -8.70
C PRO A 293 22.88 17.04 -9.25
N LEU A 294 22.02 18.02 -8.99
CA LEU A 294 20.60 17.97 -9.43
C LEU A 294 20.49 17.74 -10.94
N GLN A 295 21.32 18.41 -11.75
CA GLN A 295 21.33 18.22 -13.19
C GLN A 295 21.62 16.75 -13.57
N GLU A 296 22.56 16.12 -12.89
CA GLU A 296 22.91 14.72 -13.11
C GLU A 296 21.75 13.80 -12.69
N GLN A 297 21.12 14.05 -11.54
CA GLN A 297 19.92 13.30 -11.12
C GLN A 297 18.80 13.37 -12.16
N GLN A 298 18.52 14.57 -12.66
CA GLN A 298 17.48 14.80 -13.68
C GLN A 298 17.83 14.17 -15.03
N THR A 299 19.12 14.15 -15.38
CA THR A 299 19.62 13.49 -16.60
C THR A 299 19.47 11.98 -16.51
N ILE A 300 19.78 11.38 -15.35
CA ILE A 300 19.61 9.94 -15.09
C ILE A 300 18.13 9.52 -15.26
N PHE A 301 17.19 10.34 -14.79
CA PHE A 301 15.75 10.06 -14.93
C PHE A 301 15.13 10.54 -16.25
N GLY A 302 15.76 11.49 -16.96
CA GLY A 302 15.19 12.15 -18.12
C GLY A 302 14.02 13.09 -17.80
N ARG A 303 13.88 13.55 -16.55
CA ARG A 303 12.79 14.42 -16.08
C ARG A 303 13.27 15.45 -15.08
N ASP A 304 12.57 16.59 -15.03
CA ASP A 304 12.73 17.58 -13.96
C ASP A 304 12.21 17.01 -12.63
N LYS A 305 12.98 17.18 -11.56
CA LYS A 305 12.73 16.50 -10.28
C LYS A 305 11.45 16.97 -9.60
N HIS A 306 11.13 18.26 -9.70
CA HIS A 306 10.04 18.87 -8.94
C HIS A 306 8.72 18.82 -9.70
N SER A 307 8.73 19.20 -10.97
CA SER A 307 7.54 19.17 -11.82
C SER A 307 7.21 17.75 -12.26
N GLY A 308 8.21 16.91 -12.47
CA GLY A 308 8.10 15.62 -13.15
C GLY A 308 8.00 15.75 -14.67
N ALA A 309 8.15 16.96 -15.23
CA ALA A 309 8.09 17.16 -16.68
C ALA A 309 9.29 16.47 -17.38
N PRO A 310 9.16 16.02 -18.63
CA PRO A 310 10.31 15.70 -19.45
C PRO A 310 11.29 16.89 -19.52
N LEU A 311 12.59 16.63 -19.67
CA LEU A 311 13.58 17.70 -19.75
C LEU A 311 13.26 18.68 -20.90
N GLY A 312 13.29 19.98 -20.59
CA GLY A 312 12.93 21.05 -21.54
C GLY A 312 11.43 21.34 -21.66
N MET A 313 10.57 20.58 -20.99
CA MET A 313 9.10 20.79 -20.99
C MET A 313 8.63 21.39 -19.65
N LYS A 314 7.31 21.62 -19.49
CA LYS A 314 6.78 22.39 -18.34
C LYS A 314 5.89 21.58 -17.42
N HIS A 315 5.15 20.61 -17.94
CA HIS A 315 4.15 19.87 -17.19
C HIS A 315 4.50 18.39 -17.12
N GLU A 316 4.12 17.75 -16.01
CA GLU A 316 4.41 16.34 -15.72
C GLU A 316 4.01 15.41 -16.87
N HIS A 317 2.82 15.64 -17.43
CA HIS A 317 2.21 14.82 -18.48
C HIS A 317 2.47 15.37 -19.90
N ASP A 318 3.41 16.30 -20.07
CA ASP A 318 3.89 16.62 -21.42
C ASP A 318 4.52 15.35 -22.03
N GLU A 319 4.27 15.11 -23.32
CA GLU A 319 4.82 13.97 -24.05
C GLU A 319 6.04 14.41 -24.87
N PRO A 320 7.24 13.84 -24.61
CA PRO A 320 8.42 14.16 -25.40
C PRO A 320 8.34 13.54 -26.79
N ASP A 321 8.73 14.30 -27.82
CA ASP A 321 8.88 13.78 -29.18
C ASP A 321 10.31 13.23 -29.38
N TYR A 322 10.48 11.94 -29.11
CA TYR A 322 11.76 11.26 -29.28
C TYR A 322 12.24 11.21 -30.74
N ALA A 323 11.35 11.36 -31.73
CA ALA A 323 11.76 11.39 -33.13
C ALA A 323 12.49 12.69 -33.47
N GLN A 324 12.20 13.78 -32.76
CA GLN A 324 12.87 15.07 -32.92
C GLN A 324 14.17 15.22 -32.11
N ASP A 325 14.42 14.31 -31.15
CA ASP A 325 15.69 14.22 -30.42
C ASP A 325 16.34 12.83 -30.53
N PRO A 326 16.84 12.46 -31.73
CA PRO A 326 17.50 11.17 -31.93
C PRO A 326 18.87 11.07 -31.23
N ARG A 327 19.37 12.15 -30.63
CA ARG A 327 20.68 12.21 -29.97
C ARG A 327 20.59 12.30 -28.45
N GLY A 328 19.39 12.41 -27.87
CA GLY A 328 19.19 12.47 -26.43
C GLY A 328 19.86 13.68 -25.78
N LYS A 329 19.78 14.86 -26.44
CA LYS A 329 20.51 16.07 -26.04
C LYS A 329 19.65 17.09 -25.33
#